data_AF-A0A7M6DPM9-F1
#
_entry.id   AF-A0A7M6DPM9-F1
#
_cell.length_a   1.000
_cell.length_b   1.000
_cell.length_c   1.000
_cell.angle_alpha   90.00
_cell.angle_beta   90.00
_cell.angle_gamma   90.00
#
_symmetry.space_group_name_H-M   'P 1'
#
loop_
_entity.id
_entity.type
_entity.pdbx_description
1 polymer ?
#
loop_
_entity_poly.entity_id
_entity_poly.type
_entity_poly.pdbx_seq_one_letter_code
_entity_poly.pdbx_strand_id
1 'polypeptide(L)'
;MYDRFKSYGFEPSFHNYTTILAYSKKDDPNRVYIKDENNDDVFKSRDSEKIYTDAEEEDDPTALPPFLAYSMKGAARGKNLVYANFGRDQDYQKLIELKINVTDCIVLTKYGMGGRGGKVRMAEKYKAAGILIYGDPRQYAPVLSEKFPDGRWLSDDGVQRGSIIGGEGVPEGDPMSGGYPAKSWAYRPENVSEVKGISKIPAQPIAASDAEKLLEYLGGAEVTDDEWVGYLNTTYRYGPLENSSLTVDLVVNNDNKITDIRNVCGFLKGKYEPDRYVMLGNHVDAWVNGAVDATSGTTVMMEIARALGEKHKTG
;
A
#
# COMPACT_ATOMS: atom_id res chain seq x y z
N MET A 1 12.14 -10.94 -20.75
CA MET A 1 11.59 -9.86 -21.61
C MET A 1 12.56 -9.44 -22.71
N TYR A 2 13.78 -8.99 -22.39
CA TYR A 2 14.80 -8.56 -23.37
C TYR A 2 15.01 -9.55 -24.53
N ASP A 3 15.25 -10.83 -24.23
CA ASP A 3 15.48 -11.86 -25.26
C ASP A 3 14.25 -12.13 -26.11
N ARG A 4 13.05 -11.98 -25.53
CA ARG A 4 11.79 -12.10 -26.27
C ARG A 4 11.65 -10.97 -27.28
N PHE A 5 11.86 -9.72 -26.88
CA PHE A 5 11.90 -8.59 -27.83
C PHE A 5 12.91 -8.83 -28.95
N LYS A 6 14.12 -9.28 -28.63
CA LYS A 6 15.13 -9.64 -29.63
C LYS A 6 14.62 -10.71 -30.61
N SER A 7 14.00 -11.78 -30.10
CA SER A 7 13.46 -12.86 -30.94
C SER A 7 12.31 -12.40 -31.86
N TYR A 8 11.54 -11.39 -31.41
CA TYR A 8 10.44 -10.81 -32.18
C TYR A 8 10.94 -9.84 -33.26
N GLY A 9 12.21 -9.41 -33.22
CA GLY A 9 12.79 -8.50 -34.21
C GLY A 9 12.85 -7.03 -33.76
N PHE A 10 12.64 -6.77 -32.47
CA PHE A 10 12.87 -5.44 -31.89
C PHE A 10 14.37 -5.26 -31.60
N GLU A 11 14.81 -4.01 -31.47
CA GLU A 11 16.10 -3.61 -30.91
C GLU A 11 15.95 -3.37 -29.40
N PRO A 12 16.31 -4.34 -28.53
CA PRO A 12 16.10 -4.18 -27.09
C PRO A 12 17.26 -3.43 -26.41
N SER A 13 16.92 -2.69 -25.36
CA SER A 13 17.87 -1.98 -24.49
C SER A 13 17.47 -2.06 -23.02
N PHE A 14 18.46 -1.95 -22.14
CA PHE A 14 18.24 -1.78 -20.71
C PHE A 14 18.43 -0.32 -20.31
N HIS A 15 17.50 0.20 -19.51
CA HIS A 15 17.60 1.52 -18.91
C HIS A 15 17.56 1.39 -17.40
N ASN A 16 18.74 1.50 -16.77
CA ASN A 16 18.88 1.36 -15.33
C ASN A 16 18.77 2.73 -14.63
N TYR A 17 18.20 2.70 -13.43
CA TYR A 17 18.12 3.81 -12.49
C TYR A 17 18.39 3.28 -11.08
N THR A 18 18.79 4.15 -10.18
CA THR A 18 19.11 3.84 -8.79
C THR A 18 18.18 4.69 -7.93
N THR A 19 17.11 4.10 -7.40
CA THR A 19 16.03 4.80 -6.70
C THR A 19 15.96 4.38 -5.24
N ILE A 20 15.32 5.17 -4.39
CA ILE A 20 14.90 4.65 -3.07
C ILE A 20 13.70 3.71 -3.26
N LEU A 21 13.71 2.57 -2.58
CA LEU A 21 12.57 1.67 -2.41
C LEU A 21 12.42 1.33 -0.93
N ALA A 22 11.20 0.99 -0.51
CA ALA A 22 10.92 0.60 0.87
C ALA A 22 10.60 -0.89 0.95
N TYR A 23 11.06 -1.54 2.02
CA TYR A 23 10.91 -2.97 2.25
C TYR A 23 10.52 -3.27 3.69
N SER A 24 9.55 -4.16 3.87
CA SER A 24 9.28 -4.82 5.16
C SER A 24 10.27 -5.98 5.40
N LYS A 25 10.26 -6.55 6.61
CA LYS A 25 11.12 -7.67 7.02
C LYS A 25 10.27 -8.84 7.50
N LYS A 26 10.54 -10.04 6.98
CA LYS A 26 9.90 -11.28 7.45
C LYS A 26 10.22 -11.56 8.92
N ASP A 27 11.48 -11.37 9.32
CA ASP A 27 11.95 -11.68 10.68
C ASP A 27 11.54 -10.63 11.73
N ASP A 28 11.11 -9.45 11.29
CA ASP A 28 10.69 -8.34 12.16
C ASP A 28 9.52 -7.56 11.53
N PRO A 29 8.35 -8.20 11.38
CA PRO A 29 7.23 -7.62 10.65
C PRO A 29 6.56 -6.49 11.44
N ASN A 30 5.87 -5.63 10.71
CA ASN A 30 5.09 -4.54 11.28
C ASN A 30 3.87 -5.10 12.01
N ARG A 31 3.53 -4.53 13.17
CA ARG A 31 2.47 -5.05 14.03
C ARG A 31 1.72 -3.92 14.73
N VAL A 32 0.44 -4.17 15.00
CA VAL A 32 -0.33 -3.40 15.97
C VAL A 32 -0.75 -4.30 17.13
N TYR A 33 -0.69 -3.74 18.33
CA TYR A 33 -1.06 -4.40 19.58
C TYR A 33 -2.10 -3.58 20.33
N ILE A 34 -3.00 -4.26 21.03
CA ILE A 34 -3.70 -3.67 22.19
C ILE A 34 -3.03 -4.24 23.42
N LYS A 35 -2.64 -3.36 24.34
CA LYS A 35 -1.98 -3.72 25.59
C LYS A 35 -2.78 -3.30 26.79
N ASP A 36 -2.77 -4.12 27.83
CA ASP A 36 -3.37 -3.79 29.12
C ASP A 36 -2.47 -2.90 30.00
N GLU A 37 -2.92 -2.66 31.23
CA GLU A 37 -2.20 -1.86 32.22
C GLU A 37 -0.87 -2.47 32.69
N ASN A 38 -0.71 -3.79 32.54
CA ASN A 38 0.53 -4.51 32.84
C ASN A 38 1.47 -4.56 31.63
N ASN A 39 1.06 -3.95 30.51
CA ASN A 39 1.77 -3.96 29.23
C ASN A 39 1.81 -5.37 28.60
N ASP A 40 0.86 -6.22 28.94
CA ASP A 40 0.63 -7.52 28.31
C ASP A 40 -0.21 -7.37 27.04
N ASP A 41 0.12 -8.14 26.01
CA ASP A 41 -0.58 -8.12 24.72
C ASP A 41 -1.93 -8.84 24.84
N VAL A 42 -3.03 -8.08 24.80
CA VAL A 42 -4.40 -8.66 24.76
C VAL A 42 -4.91 -8.84 23.33
N PHE A 43 -4.32 -8.11 22.38
CA PHE A 43 -4.49 -8.32 20.95
C PHE A 43 -3.17 -8.06 20.22
N LYS A 44 -2.93 -8.83 19.17
CA LYS A 44 -1.82 -8.67 18.23
C LYS A 44 -2.34 -8.94 16.82
N SER A 45 -2.06 -8.03 15.88
CA SER A 45 -2.36 -8.25 14.45
C SER A 45 -1.52 -9.38 13.85
N ARG A 46 -2.00 -9.97 12.75
CA ARG A 46 -1.21 -10.98 12.03
C ARG A 46 0.07 -10.40 11.43
N ASP A 47 1.04 -11.29 11.21
CA ASP A 47 2.31 -10.95 10.58
C ASP A 47 2.20 -10.97 9.04
N SER A 48 1.31 -11.78 8.46
CA SER A 48 1.10 -11.93 7.01
C SER A 48 -0.33 -12.36 6.66
N GLU A 49 -0.67 -12.32 5.37
CA GLU A 49 -1.86 -12.99 4.84
C GLU A 49 -1.82 -14.50 5.10
N LYS A 50 -3.01 -15.12 5.08
CA LYS A 50 -3.13 -16.58 5.08
C LYS A 50 -2.87 -17.10 3.67
N ILE A 51 -2.11 -18.18 3.58
CA ILE A 51 -1.91 -18.93 2.34
C ILE A 51 -3.07 -19.92 2.22
N TYR A 52 -3.77 -19.92 1.09
CA TYR A 52 -4.92 -20.78 0.81
C TYR A 52 -4.63 -21.90 -0.18
N THR A 53 -3.63 -21.74 -1.05
CA THR A 53 -3.30 -22.69 -2.11
C THR A 53 -1.80 -22.93 -2.21
N ASP A 54 -1.39 -24.11 -2.65
CA ASP A 54 0.02 -24.44 -2.91
C ASP A 54 0.65 -23.49 -3.96
N ALA A 55 -0.16 -22.89 -4.84
CA ALA A 55 0.29 -21.88 -5.81
C ALA A 55 0.64 -20.53 -5.16
N GLU A 56 0.08 -20.23 -3.99
CA GLU A 56 0.52 -19.13 -3.13
C GLU A 56 1.74 -19.54 -2.27
N GLU A 57 1.90 -20.84 -2.02
CA GLU A 57 2.98 -21.46 -1.26
C GLU A 57 4.19 -21.87 -2.10
N GLU A 58 4.21 -21.64 -3.43
CA GLU A 58 5.45 -21.71 -4.22
C GLU A 58 6.39 -20.61 -3.69
N ASP A 59 7.10 -21.02 -2.64
CA ASP A 59 7.78 -20.31 -1.57
C ASP A 59 8.69 -19.25 -2.17
N ASP A 60 8.13 -18.08 -2.48
CA ASP A 60 8.93 -16.92 -2.83
C ASP A 60 9.53 -16.41 -1.52
N PRO A 61 10.82 -16.70 -1.24
CA PRO A 61 11.45 -16.19 -0.03
C PRO A 61 11.46 -14.65 -0.02
N THR A 62 11.19 -14.00 -1.17
CA THR A 62 11.10 -12.55 -1.32
C THR A 62 9.70 -11.97 -1.09
N ALA A 63 8.63 -12.77 -0.93
CA ALA A 63 7.29 -12.27 -0.63
C ALA A 63 7.24 -11.55 0.73
N LEU A 64 7.19 -10.23 0.72
CA LEU A 64 7.31 -9.42 1.94
C LEU A 64 5.99 -9.40 2.73
N PRO A 65 6.04 -9.35 4.07
CA PRO A 65 4.85 -9.09 4.90
C PRO A 65 4.11 -7.82 4.46
N PRO A 66 2.81 -7.69 4.73
CA PRO A 66 2.04 -6.49 4.39
C PRO A 66 2.66 -5.23 4.97
N PHE A 67 2.80 -4.19 4.14
CA PHE A 67 3.30 -2.90 4.58
C PHE A 67 2.88 -1.78 3.64
N LEU A 68 2.95 -0.56 4.16
CA LEU A 68 2.88 0.67 3.37
C LEU A 68 4.30 1.14 3.09
N ALA A 69 4.74 1.06 1.83
CA ALA A 69 6.05 1.54 1.42
C ALA A 69 6.18 3.04 1.68
N TYR A 70 7.32 3.44 2.24
CA TYR A 70 7.66 4.81 2.67
C TYR A 70 6.98 5.31 3.95
N SER A 71 6.33 4.41 4.68
CA SER A 71 5.89 4.65 6.05
C SER A 71 7.08 4.88 7.00
N MET A 72 6.91 5.73 8.03
CA MET A 72 7.97 6.01 9.00
C MET A 72 8.30 4.75 9.79
N LYS A 73 9.59 4.41 9.86
CA LYS A 73 10.08 3.39 10.78
C LYS A 73 10.01 3.90 12.22
N GLY A 74 9.46 3.09 13.12
CA GLY A 74 9.41 3.40 14.54
C GLY A 74 8.20 2.79 15.23
N ALA A 75 8.16 2.98 16.54
CA ALA A 75 7.02 2.63 17.38
C ALA A 75 6.23 3.90 17.73
N ALA A 76 4.90 3.82 17.60
CA ALA A 76 3.97 4.82 18.10
C ALA A 76 3.08 4.18 19.15
N ARG A 77 3.12 4.72 20.37
CA ARG A 77 2.15 4.39 21.42
C ARG A 77 1.04 5.42 21.39
N GLY A 78 -0.10 5.04 20.82
CA GLY A 78 -1.29 5.89 20.80
C GLY A 78 -1.89 5.99 22.18
N LYS A 79 -2.31 7.20 22.55
CA LYS A 79 -3.13 7.41 23.75
C LYS A 79 -4.47 6.69 23.67
N ASN A 80 -4.97 6.48 22.44
CA ASN A 80 -6.23 5.82 22.13
C ASN A 80 -6.22 5.32 20.68
N LEU A 81 -7.29 4.59 20.33
CA LEU A 81 -7.70 4.27 18.97
C LEU A 81 -8.91 5.11 18.59
N VAL A 82 -8.91 5.70 17.40
CA VAL A 82 -10.06 6.46 16.85
C VAL A 82 -10.37 5.98 15.45
N TYR A 83 -11.63 5.69 15.17
CA TYR A 83 -12.10 5.34 13.83
C TYR A 83 -12.43 6.62 13.04
N ALA A 84 -11.80 6.80 11.89
CA ALA A 84 -11.92 8.00 11.06
C ALA A 84 -12.41 7.71 9.63
N ASN A 85 -13.29 6.72 9.45
CA ASN A 85 -13.90 6.38 8.16
C ASN A 85 -12.86 6.23 7.03
N PHE A 86 -12.95 7.02 5.96
CA PHE A 86 -12.00 7.00 4.85
C PHE A 86 -10.78 7.92 5.09
N GLY A 87 -10.63 8.56 6.25
CA GLY A 87 -9.50 9.41 6.57
C GLY A 87 -9.37 10.64 5.66
N ARG A 88 -10.49 11.13 5.12
CA ARG A 88 -10.56 12.39 4.36
C ARG A 88 -10.61 13.57 5.34
N ASP A 89 -10.29 14.77 4.87
CA ASP A 89 -10.40 15.99 5.69
C ASP A 89 -11.77 16.13 6.35
N GLN A 90 -12.86 15.88 5.60
CA GLN A 90 -14.24 15.91 6.11
C GLN A 90 -14.50 14.90 7.22
N ASP A 91 -13.84 13.73 7.18
CA ASP A 91 -14.00 12.72 8.22
C ASP A 91 -13.39 13.21 9.54
N TYR A 92 -12.23 13.86 9.49
CA TYR A 92 -11.61 14.49 10.66
C TYR A 92 -12.38 15.72 11.16
N GLN A 93 -12.94 16.55 10.26
CA GLN A 93 -13.80 17.67 10.67
C GLN A 93 -15.04 17.17 11.44
N LYS A 94 -15.66 16.08 10.97
CA LYS A 94 -16.78 15.46 11.69
C LYS A 94 -16.38 14.95 13.07
N LEU A 95 -15.20 14.35 13.22
CA LEU A 95 -14.67 13.97 14.54
C LEU A 95 -14.50 15.18 15.46
N ILE A 96 -14.01 16.31 14.94
CA ILE A 96 -13.89 17.57 15.69
C ILE A 96 -15.25 18.10 16.12
N GLU A 97 -16.25 18.07 15.25
CA GLU A 97 -17.63 18.46 15.57
C GLU A 97 -18.24 17.59 16.67
N LEU A 98 -17.91 16.29 16.65
CA LEU A 98 -18.26 15.31 17.69
C LEU A 98 -17.39 15.43 18.96
N LYS A 99 -16.46 16.41 19.01
CA LYS A 99 -15.51 16.65 20.11
C LYS A 99 -14.57 15.49 20.38
N ILE A 100 -14.23 14.72 19.35
CA ILE A 100 -13.27 13.62 19.40
C ILE A 100 -11.90 14.14 18.92
N ASN A 101 -10.91 14.09 19.81
CA ASN A 101 -9.55 14.54 19.51
C ASN A 101 -8.67 13.36 19.07
N VAL A 102 -8.11 13.44 17.87
CA VAL A 102 -7.20 12.40 17.32
C VAL A 102 -5.72 12.65 17.61
N THR A 103 -5.39 13.77 18.26
CA THR A 103 -3.99 14.11 18.59
C THR A 103 -3.37 13.00 19.45
N ASP A 104 -2.19 12.53 19.06
CA ASP A 104 -1.46 11.42 19.69
C ASP A 104 -2.21 10.07 19.74
N CYS A 105 -3.28 9.90 18.95
CA CYS A 105 -4.00 8.63 18.81
C CYS A 105 -3.48 7.81 17.64
N ILE A 106 -3.67 6.50 17.67
CA ILE A 106 -3.64 5.70 16.44
C ILE A 106 -5.01 5.86 15.77
N VAL A 107 -5.01 6.17 14.48
CA VAL A 107 -6.26 6.33 13.71
C VAL A 107 -6.49 5.10 12.85
N LEU A 108 -7.70 4.54 12.89
CA LEU A 108 -8.14 3.43 12.03
C LEU A 108 -8.97 3.98 10.87
N THR A 109 -8.61 3.60 9.64
CA THR A 109 -9.30 4.05 8.42
C THR A 109 -9.55 2.91 7.44
N LYS A 110 -10.59 3.04 6.62
CA LYS A 110 -10.87 2.21 5.46
C LYS A 110 -10.04 2.66 4.25
N TYR A 111 -9.71 1.73 3.37
CA TYR A 111 -9.29 2.03 2.00
C TYR A 111 -10.42 2.70 1.18
N GLY A 112 -10.10 3.23 0.00
CA GLY A 112 -11.06 3.89 -0.90
C GLY A 112 -11.37 5.36 -0.57
N MET A 113 -12.21 6.01 -1.40
CA MET A 113 -12.58 7.44 -1.30
C MET A 113 -11.39 8.40 -1.10
N GLY A 114 -10.28 8.13 -1.81
CA GLY A 114 -9.03 8.86 -1.71
C GLY A 114 -7.81 7.94 -1.76
N GLY A 115 -6.64 8.51 -2.08
CA GLY A 115 -5.38 7.76 -2.11
C GLY A 115 -4.87 7.45 -0.70
N ARG A 116 -4.26 6.27 -0.51
CA ARG A 116 -3.70 5.85 0.79
C ARG A 116 -2.67 6.81 1.37
N GLY A 117 -1.83 7.39 0.52
CA GLY A 117 -0.91 8.45 0.93
C GLY A 117 -1.61 9.70 1.44
N GLY A 118 -2.76 10.06 0.86
CA GLY A 118 -3.59 11.16 1.34
C GLY A 118 -4.12 10.92 2.76
N LYS A 119 -4.53 9.68 3.09
CA LYS A 119 -4.99 9.31 4.43
C LYS A 119 -3.89 9.49 5.48
N VAL A 120 -2.66 9.06 5.16
CA VAL A 120 -1.50 9.26 6.05
C VAL A 120 -1.22 10.75 6.24
N ARG A 121 -1.21 11.54 5.16
CA ARG A 121 -1.01 13.00 5.24
C ARG A 121 -2.10 13.71 6.05
N MET A 122 -3.35 13.24 5.98
CA MET A 122 -4.42 13.78 6.82
C MET A 122 -4.20 13.42 8.29
N ALA A 123 -3.86 12.15 8.60
CA ALA A 123 -3.52 11.76 9.97
C ALA A 123 -2.37 12.62 10.54
N GLU A 124 -1.33 12.89 9.76
CA GLU A 124 -0.25 13.81 10.13
C GLU A 124 -0.76 15.24 10.36
N LYS A 125 -1.58 15.77 9.44
CA LYS A 125 -2.17 17.12 9.55
C LYS A 125 -2.95 17.29 10.85
N TYR A 126 -3.69 16.25 11.26
CA TYR A 126 -4.46 16.23 12.50
C TYR A 126 -3.67 15.68 13.72
N LYS A 127 -2.34 15.53 13.59
CA LYS A 127 -1.41 15.16 14.66
C LYS A 127 -1.68 13.80 15.31
N ALA A 128 -2.18 12.84 14.54
CA ALA A 128 -2.23 11.45 14.97
C ALA A 128 -0.82 10.91 15.24
N ALA A 129 -0.68 9.95 16.16
CA ALA A 129 0.58 9.27 16.43
C ALA A 129 0.92 8.24 15.35
N GLY A 130 -0.09 7.67 14.69
CA GLY A 130 0.05 6.67 13.65
C GLY A 130 -1.29 6.34 13.00
N ILE A 131 -1.27 5.54 11.94
CA ILE A 131 -2.47 5.20 11.18
C ILE A 131 -2.49 3.73 10.73
N LEU A 132 -3.67 3.13 10.82
CA LEU A 132 -4.00 1.82 10.29
C LEU A 132 -4.97 1.97 9.12
N ILE A 133 -4.77 1.18 8.07
CA ILE A 133 -5.63 1.20 6.88
C ILE A 133 -6.08 -0.23 6.57
N TYR A 134 -7.38 -0.48 6.47
CA TYR A 134 -7.92 -1.81 6.16
C TYR A 134 -8.86 -1.79 4.95
N GLY A 135 -8.96 -2.93 4.27
CA GLY A 135 -9.89 -3.12 3.16
C GLY A 135 -11.25 -3.55 3.68
N ASP A 136 -12.22 -2.64 3.78
CA ASP A 136 -13.55 -2.98 4.29
C ASP A 136 -14.30 -3.92 3.33
N PRO A 137 -14.93 -5.01 3.81
CA PRO A 137 -15.73 -5.88 2.97
C PRO A 137 -16.84 -5.13 2.22
N ARG A 138 -17.34 -3.99 2.72
CA ARG A 138 -18.31 -3.17 1.99
C ARG A 138 -17.79 -2.69 0.63
N GLN A 139 -16.48 -2.57 0.45
CA GLN A 139 -15.86 -2.19 -0.82
C GLN A 139 -15.22 -3.37 -1.53
N TYR A 140 -14.65 -4.30 -0.76
CA TYR A 140 -13.80 -5.38 -1.28
C TYR A 140 -14.43 -6.77 -1.23
N ALA A 141 -15.67 -6.88 -0.72
CA ALA A 141 -16.57 -8.05 -0.76
C ALA A 141 -18.06 -7.62 -0.52
N PRO A 142 -18.64 -6.73 -1.35
CA PRO A 142 -19.88 -5.99 -1.07
C PRO A 142 -21.20 -6.79 -1.11
N VAL A 143 -21.14 -8.08 -1.37
CA VAL A 143 -22.33 -8.95 -1.47
C VAL A 143 -22.00 -10.23 -0.71
N LEU A 144 -23.02 -11.01 -0.29
CA LEU A 144 -22.85 -12.42 0.10
C LEU A 144 -22.22 -13.17 -1.08
N SER A 145 -20.91 -13.07 -1.19
CA SER A 145 -20.13 -13.53 -2.30
C SER A 145 -18.92 -14.24 -1.76
N GLU A 146 -18.56 -15.31 -2.44
CA GLU A 146 -17.43 -16.13 -2.09
C GLU A 146 -16.16 -15.27 -2.17
N LYS A 147 -15.45 -15.21 -1.05
CA LYS A 147 -14.13 -14.62 -0.95
C LYS A 147 -13.11 -15.63 -1.43
N PHE A 148 -11.93 -15.17 -1.81
CA PHE A 148 -10.82 -16.05 -2.12
C PHE A 148 -10.57 -17.01 -0.93
N PRO A 149 -10.38 -18.32 -1.17
CA PRO A 149 -10.07 -18.97 -2.45
C PRO A 149 -11.28 -19.37 -3.31
N ASP A 150 -12.47 -19.43 -2.72
CA ASP A 150 -13.66 -19.95 -3.40
C ASP A 150 -14.31 -18.94 -4.36
N GLY A 151 -13.96 -17.66 -4.24
CA GLY A 151 -14.39 -16.62 -5.17
C GLY A 151 -13.39 -15.48 -5.35
N ARG A 152 -13.83 -14.44 -6.05
CA ARG A 152 -12.97 -13.33 -6.54
C ARG A 152 -12.78 -12.18 -5.55
N TRP A 153 -13.49 -12.20 -4.43
CA TRP A 153 -13.48 -11.09 -3.46
C TRP A 153 -12.35 -11.26 -2.45
N LEU A 154 -11.94 -10.14 -1.85
CA LEU A 154 -10.83 -10.13 -0.89
C LEU A 154 -11.19 -11.00 0.33
N SER A 155 -10.29 -11.91 0.71
CA SER A 155 -10.40 -12.71 1.93
C SER A 155 -10.30 -11.81 3.17
N ASP A 156 -10.83 -12.26 4.31
CA ASP A 156 -10.82 -11.46 5.54
C ASP A 156 -9.41 -11.26 6.13
N ASP A 157 -8.46 -12.07 5.68
CA ASP A 157 -7.05 -12.01 6.01
C ASP A 157 -6.18 -11.30 4.95
N GLY A 158 -6.74 -11.01 3.78
CA GLY A 158 -6.04 -10.35 2.70
C GLY A 158 -5.70 -8.90 3.05
N VAL A 159 -4.48 -8.47 2.75
CA VAL A 159 -4.03 -7.10 3.05
C VAL A 159 -3.55 -6.40 1.79
N GLN A 160 -4.14 -5.24 1.51
CA GLN A 160 -3.69 -4.40 0.40
C GLN A 160 -2.39 -3.68 0.79
N ARG A 161 -1.27 -4.07 0.17
CA ARG A 161 0.00 -3.32 0.18
C ARG A 161 -0.10 -2.05 -0.65
N GLY A 162 0.87 -1.16 -0.53
CA GLY A 162 0.96 -0.02 -1.43
C GLY A 162 1.98 1.03 -1.05
N SER A 163 2.36 1.84 -2.02
CA SER A 163 3.11 3.08 -1.78
C SER A 163 2.18 4.16 -1.19
N ILE A 164 2.65 4.86 -0.17
CA ILE A 164 2.02 6.10 0.33
C ILE A 164 2.60 7.36 -0.33
N ILE A 165 3.63 7.21 -1.16
CA ILE A 165 4.08 8.25 -2.08
C ILE A 165 3.18 8.24 -3.32
N GLY A 166 2.75 9.44 -3.72
CA GLY A 166 1.83 9.68 -4.82
C GLY A 166 0.55 10.43 -4.39
N GLY A 167 -0.19 10.89 -5.40
CA GLY A 167 -1.40 11.70 -5.23
C GLY A 167 -1.11 13.19 -5.03
N GLU A 168 -2.15 13.96 -4.71
CA GLU A 168 -2.09 15.43 -4.69
C GLU A 168 -0.94 15.97 -3.83
N GLY A 169 -0.14 16.84 -4.46
CA GLY A 169 0.96 17.56 -3.83
C GLY A 169 2.28 16.78 -3.70
N VAL A 170 2.34 15.49 -4.02
CA VAL A 170 3.58 14.69 -4.00
C VAL A 170 4.04 14.43 -5.44
N PRO A 171 5.26 14.85 -5.83
CA PRO A 171 5.79 14.57 -7.17
C PRO A 171 5.81 13.08 -7.47
N GLU A 172 5.49 12.72 -8.71
CA GLU A 172 5.69 11.36 -9.22
C GLU A 172 7.18 11.10 -9.53
N GLY A 173 7.58 9.83 -9.52
CA GLY A 173 8.96 9.40 -9.76
C GLY A 173 9.72 9.03 -8.47
N ASP A 174 11.05 8.96 -8.58
CA ASP A 174 11.92 8.74 -7.42
C ASP A 174 11.80 9.95 -6.46
N PRO A 175 11.33 9.75 -5.22
CA PRO A 175 11.16 10.82 -4.23
C PRO A 175 12.44 11.64 -4.02
N MET A 176 13.60 11.00 -4.16
CA MET A 176 14.88 11.63 -3.87
C MET A 176 15.50 12.36 -5.06
N SER A 177 14.98 12.16 -6.28
CA SER A 177 15.58 12.74 -7.48
C SER A 177 14.95 14.07 -7.89
N GLY A 178 13.89 14.53 -7.20
CA GLY A 178 13.31 15.86 -7.41
C GLY A 178 12.82 16.13 -8.84
N GLY A 179 12.38 15.08 -9.55
CA GLY A 179 11.95 15.17 -10.95
C GLY A 179 13.06 14.97 -11.98
N TYR A 180 14.31 14.81 -11.56
CA TYR A 180 15.43 14.47 -12.44
C TYR A 180 15.57 12.94 -12.59
N PRO A 181 16.22 12.44 -13.64
CA PRO A 181 16.50 11.01 -13.78
C PRO A 181 17.36 10.51 -12.60
N ALA A 182 16.89 9.45 -11.93
CA ALA A 182 17.58 8.83 -10.79
C ALA A 182 18.81 8.02 -11.24
N LYS A 183 19.78 8.66 -11.89
CA LYS A 183 21.06 8.07 -12.28
C LYS A 183 22.01 7.97 -11.09
N SER A 184 23.04 7.14 -11.20
CA SER A 184 24.03 6.99 -10.12
C SER A 184 24.69 8.31 -9.71
N TRP A 185 24.89 9.22 -10.67
CA TRP A 185 25.45 10.56 -10.45
C TRP A 185 24.43 11.62 -10.00
N ALA A 186 23.14 11.30 -9.91
CA ALA A 186 22.12 12.27 -9.51
C ALA A 186 22.29 12.67 -8.04
N TYR A 187 22.11 13.96 -7.74
CA TYR A 187 22.02 14.45 -6.37
C TYR A 187 20.85 13.79 -5.65
N ARG A 188 21.07 13.43 -4.39
CA ARG A 188 20.05 12.87 -3.49
C ARG A 188 20.18 13.57 -2.14
N PRO A 189 19.06 13.96 -1.50
CA PRO A 189 19.09 14.43 -0.12
C PRO A 189 19.73 13.38 0.79
N GLU A 190 20.59 13.82 1.72
CA GLU A 190 21.20 12.92 2.71
C GLU A 190 20.17 12.34 3.67
N ASN A 191 19.17 13.16 4.04
CA ASN A 191 18.15 12.78 4.99
C ASN A 191 16.84 12.40 4.29
N VAL A 192 16.53 11.09 4.27
CA VAL A 192 15.30 10.55 3.68
C VAL A 192 14.04 11.11 4.37
N SER A 193 14.07 11.40 5.67
CA SER A 193 12.88 11.92 6.37
C SER A 193 12.47 13.33 5.95
N GLU A 194 13.38 14.07 5.30
CA GLU A 194 13.11 15.42 4.77
C GLU A 194 12.54 15.37 3.34
N VAL A 195 12.58 14.21 2.70
CA VAL A 195 12.08 14.01 1.35
C VAL A 195 10.56 14.13 1.34
N LYS A 196 10.04 15.00 0.47
CA LYS A 196 8.61 15.24 0.33
C LYS A 196 7.89 13.94 -0.05
N GLY A 197 6.89 13.57 0.74
CA GLY A 197 6.08 12.37 0.52
C GLY A 197 6.45 11.18 1.42
N ILE A 198 7.64 11.19 2.04
CA ILE A 198 7.96 10.24 3.11
C ILE A 198 7.14 10.58 4.35
N SER A 199 6.52 9.56 4.95
CA SER A 199 5.70 9.75 6.15
C SER A 199 6.55 10.10 7.37
N LYS A 200 5.97 10.90 8.26
CA LYS A 200 6.47 11.33 9.57
C LYS A 200 5.78 10.60 10.72
N ILE A 201 4.82 9.72 10.42
CA ILE A 201 4.15 8.85 11.39
C ILE A 201 4.17 7.39 10.91
N PRO A 202 4.13 6.41 11.83
CA PRO A 202 4.00 5.02 11.43
C PRO A 202 2.61 4.78 10.82
N ALA A 203 2.61 4.10 9.68
CA ALA A 203 1.43 3.73 8.90
C ALA A 203 1.53 2.25 8.50
N GLN A 204 0.47 1.48 8.71
CA GLN A 204 0.44 0.04 8.44
C GLN A 204 -0.90 -0.37 7.82
N PRO A 205 -0.92 -1.20 6.77
CA PRO A 205 -2.16 -1.79 6.32
C PRO A 205 -2.44 -3.05 7.15
N ILE A 206 -3.72 -3.32 7.44
CA ILE A 206 -4.14 -4.49 8.22
C ILE A 206 -5.27 -5.24 7.51
N ALA A 207 -5.44 -6.49 7.89
CA ALA A 207 -6.54 -7.33 7.41
C ALA A 207 -7.90 -6.84 7.94
N ALA A 208 -8.96 -7.14 7.20
CA ALA A 208 -10.34 -6.84 7.61
C ALA A 208 -10.69 -7.48 8.96
N SER A 209 -10.27 -8.74 9.17
CA SER A 209 -10.48 -9.46 10.43
C SER A 209 -9.66 -8.92 11.61
N ASP A 210 -8.53 -8.25 11.37
CA ASP A 210 -7.80 -7.56 12.45
C ASP A 210 -8.47 -6.22 12.77
N ALA A 211 -8.98 -5.51 11.75
CA ALA A 211 -9.76 -4.30 11.94
C ALA A 211 -11.07 -4.55 12.71
N GLU A 212 -11.76 -5.67 12.45
CA GLU A 212 -12.97 -6.09 13.19
C GLU A 212 -12.69 -6.18 14.69
N LYS A 213 -11.63 -6.90 15.07
CA LYS A 213 -11.19 -7.00 16.47
C LYS A 213 -10.82 -5.64 17.07
N LEU A 214 -10.12 -4.79 16.33
CA LEU A 214 -9.77 -3.44 16.80
C LEU A 214 -11.01 -2.55 17.01
N LEU A 215 -12.02 -2.66 16.15
CA LEU A 215 -13.29 -1.94 16.29
C LEU A 215 -14.08 -2.41 17.52
N GLU A 216 -14.01 -3.69 17.90
CA GLU A 216 -14.64 -4.20 19.12
C GLU A 216 -14.11 -3.54 20.40
N TYR A 217 -12.86 -3.03 20.39
CA TYR A 217 -12.30 -2.28 21.53
C TYR A 217 -12.73 -0.81 21.57
N LEU A 218 -13.36 -0.28 20.51
CA LEU A 218 -13.78 1.12 20.49
C LEU A 218 -15.05 1.31 21.31
N GLY A 219 -15.05 2.34 22.16
CA GLY A 219 -16.21 2.84 22.87
C GLY A 219 -16.72 4.14 22.26
N GLY A 220 -17.45 4.90 23.08
CA GLY A 220 -18.04 6.18 22.68
C GLY A 220 -19.32 6.03 21.86
N ALA A 221 -19.70 7.13 21.19
CA ALA A 221 -20.92 7.19 20.40
C ALA A 221 -20.90 6.16 19.26
N GLU A 222 -22.04 5.50 19.07
CA GLU A 222 -22.26 4.62 17.92
C GLU A 222 -22.29 5.44 16.63
N VAL A 223 -21.68 4.89 15.60
CA VAL A 223 -21.71 5.46 14.26
C VAL A 223 -23.07 5.18 13.64
N THR A 224 -23.87 6.21 13.43
CA THR A 224 -25.20 6.10 12.80
C THR A 224 -25.22 6.52 11.33
N ASP A 225 -24.12 7.09 10.85
CA ASP A 225 -23.97 7.50 9.46
C ASP A 225 -23.60 6.30 8.59
N ASP A 226 -24.46 6.01 7.62
CA ASP A 226 -24.28 4.88 6.72
C ASP A 226 -22.93 4.92 6.01
N GLU A 227 -22.39 6.08 5.58
CA GLU A 227 -21.10 6.13 4.88
C GLU A 227 -19.93 5.62 5.76
N TRP A 228 -20.07 5.78 7.07
CA TRP A 228 -19.06 5.38 8.04
C TRP A 228 -19.14 3.90 8.38
N VAL A 229 -20.33 3.28 8.32
CA VAL A 229 -20.52 1.86 8.65
C VAL A 229 -20.01 0.97 7.50
N GLY A 230 -19.23 -0.04 7.85
CA GLY A 230 -18.72 -1.08 6.94
C GLY A 230 -19.50 -2.39 7.04
N TYR A 231 -18.97 -3.46 6.46
CA TYR A 231 -19.58 -4.81 6.50
C TYR A 231 -18.85 -5.79 7.43
N LEU A 232 -18.04 -5.27 8.36
CA LEU A 232 -17.50 -6.06 9.46
C LEU A 232 -18.60 -6.37 10.51
N ASN A 233 -18.52 -7.53 11.13
CA ASN A 233 -19.49 -8.04 12.09
C ASN A 233 -19.25 -7.45 13.49
N THR A 234 -19.28 -6.12 13.60
CA THR A 234 -19.08 -5.40 14.86
C THR A 234 -19.83 -4.06 14.83
N THR A 235 -20.11 -3.51 16.00
CA THR A 235 -20.71 -2.18 16.11
C THR A 235 -19.62 -1.13 15.89
N TYR A 236 -19.77 -0.32 14.84
CA TYR A 236 -18.86 0.79 14.60
C TYR A 236 -19.09 1.88 15.64
N ARG A 237 -18.04 2.22 16.39
CA ARG A 237 -18.00 3.37 17.29
C ARG A 237 -16.85 4.28 16.87
N TYR A 238 -16.98 5.58 17.14
CA TYR A 238 -15.94 6.54 16.74
C TYR A 238 -14.64 6.38 17.53
N GLY A 239 -14.69 5.78 18.72
CA GLY A 239 -13.62 5.84 19.71
C GLY A 239 -13.85 6.98 20.72
N PRO A 240 -13.02 7.12 21.77
CA PRO A 240 -11.78 6.38 22.08
C PRO A 240 -12.00 4.90 22.45
N LEU A 241 -10.95 4.19 22.90
CA LEU A 241 -11.09 2.84 23.45
C LEU A 241 -12.15 2.82 24.57
N GLU A 242 -12.96 1.76 24.63
CA GLU A 242 -13.99 1.60 25.66
C GLU A 242 -13.37 1.48 27.05
N ASN A 243 -12.31 0.68 27.15
CA ASN A 243 -11.51 0.58 28.37
C ASN A 243 -10.29 1.50 28.28
N SER A 244 -10.30 2.57 29.10
CA SER A 244 -9.22 3.56 29.17
C SER A 244 -7.90 3.04 29.76
N SER A 245 -7.87 1.85 30.36
CA SER A 245 -6.60 1.23 30.79
C SER A 245 -5.84 0.57 29.64
N LEU A 246 -6.51 0.38 28.49
CA LEU A 246 -5.88 -0.19 27.30
C LEU A 246 -5.10 0.87 26.53
N THR A 247 -4.05 0.44 25.84
CA THR A 247 -3.25 1.28 24.94
C THR A 247 -3.04 0.59 23.59
N VAL A 248 -2.77 1.38 22.55
CA VAL A 248 -2.50 0.85 21.20
C VAL A 248 -1.07 1.13 20.82
N ASP A 249 -0.30 0.07 20.57
CA ASP A 249 1.08 0.16 20.11
C ASP A 249 1.15 -0.21 18.63
N LEU A 250 1.64 0.69 17.78
CA LEU A 250 1.94 0.44 16.38
C LEU A 250 3.45 0.42 16.17
N VAL A 251 3.98 -0.70 15.71
CA VAL A 251 5.41 -0.89 15.40
C VAL A 251 5.58 -1.09 13.90
N VAL A 252 6.35 -0.21 13.27
CA VAL A 252 6.70 -0.28 11.84
C VAL A 252 8.22 -0.38 11.68
N ASN A 253 8.66 -1.43 11.00
CA ASN A 253 10.05 -1.82 10.82
C ASN A 253 10.49 -1.78 9.34
N ASN A 254 9.81 -0.99 8.52
CA ASN A 254 10.17 -0.79 7.12
C ASN A 254 11.54 -0.12 7.00
N ASP A 255 12.37 -0.61 6.08
CA ASP A 255 13.64 0.03 5.72
C ASP A 255 13.55 0.62 4.31
N ASN A 256 14.03 1.86 4.18
CA ASN A 256 14.26 2.47 2.88
C ASN A 256 15.68 2.13 2.41
N LYS A 257 15.81 1.65 1.18
CA LYS A 257 17.08 1.22 0.58
C LYS A 257 17.24 1.82 -0.81
N ILE A 258 18.47 2.17 -1.14
CA ILE A 258 18.84 2.54 -2.50
C ILE A 258 18.95 1.26 -3.32
N THR A 259 18.11 1.15 -4.32
CA THR A 259 17.97 -0.06 -5.14
C THR A 259 18.06 0.30 -6.61
N ASP A 260 18.81 -0.52 -7.35
CA ASP A 260 18.83 -0.44 -8.80
C ASP A 260 17.55 -1.05 -9.39
N ILE A 261 16.83 -0.24 -10.17
CA ILE A 261 15.70 -0.66 -10.98
C ILE A 261 16.06 -0.64 -12.46
N ARG A 262 15.36 -1.43 -13.25
CA ARG A 262 15.64 -1.61 -14.67
C ARG A 262 14.36 -1.62 -15.48
N ASN A 263 14.32 -0.73 -16.46
CA ASN A 263 13.36 -0.81 -17.54
C ASN A 263 13.95 -1.61 -18.71
N VAL A 264 13.10 -2.39 -19.37
CA VAL A 264 13.43 -3.08 -20.62
C VAL A 264 12.64 -2.42 -21.72
N CYS A 265 13.33 -1.81 -22.68
CA CYS A 265 12.70 -1.17 -23.83
C CYS A 265 12.99 -2.00 -25.08
N GLY A 266 12.01 -2.13 -25.97
CA GLY A 266 12.18 -2.72 -27.30
C GLY A 266 11.78 -1.69 -28.35
N PHE A 267 12.65 -1.42 -29.31
CA PHE A 267 12.39 -0.46 -30.38
C PHE A 267 12.12 -1.16 -31.71
N LEU A 268 11.09 -0.72 -32.43
CA LEU A 268 10.78 -1.16 -33.79
C LEU A 268 10.82 0.07 -34.70
N LYS A 269 11.82 0.16 -35.58
CA LYS A 269 12.08 1.37 -36.35
C LYS A 269 11.02 1.60 -37.42
N GLY A 270 10.39 2.78 -37.40
CA GLY A 270 9.44 3.20 -38.43
C GLY A 270 10.10 3.35 -39.80
N LYS A 271 9.38 2.97 -40.86
CA LYS A 271 9.88 3.04 -42.24
C LYS A 271 9.95 4.48 -42.79
N TYR A 272 8.95 5.29 -42.48
CA TYR A 272 8.80 6.65 -43.05
C TYR A 272 9.14 7.75 -42.04
N GLU A 273 8.68 7.61 -40.79
CA GLU A 273 8.86 8.61 -39.73
C GLU A 273 9.57 7.99 -38.51
N PRO A 274 10.85 7.59 -38.62
CA PRO A 274 11.58 6.93 -37.53
C PRO A 274 11.82 7.82 -36.30
N ASP A 275 11.57 9.13 -36.41
CA ASP A 275 11.66 10.14 -35.36
C ASP A 275 10.32 10.44 -34.67
N ARG A 276 9.25 9.70 -35.00
CA ARG A 276 7.94 9.76 -34.35
C ARG A 276 7.71 8.50 -33.54
N TYR A 277 7.44 8.67 -32.25
CA TYR A 277 7.30 7.56 -31.32
C TYR A 277 5.84 7.28 -30.98
N VAL A 278 5.45 6.02 -31.14
CA VAL A 278 4.26 5.44 -30.50
C VAL A 278 4.76 4.54 -29.39
N MET A 279 4.40 4.85 -28.14
CA MET A 279 4.88 4.12 -26.97
C MET A 279 3.77 3.24 -26.41
N LEU A 280 4.07 1.96 -26.23
CA LEU A 280 3.28 1.00 -25.46
C LEU A 280 4.15 0.52 -24.30
N GLY A 281 3.64 0.64 -23.08
CA GLY A 281 4.37 0.25 -21.87
C GLY A 281 3.46 -0.42 -20.85
N ASN A 282 4.06 -1.33 -20.08
CA ASN A 282 3.46 -1.98 -18.92
C ASN A 282 4.57 -2.12 -17.86
N HIS A 283 4.27 -1.87 -16.59
CA HIS A 283 5.22 -2.18 -15.51
C HIS A 283 5.31 -3.70 -15.31
N VAL A 284 6.34 -4.20 -14.64
CA VAL A 284 6.56 -5.66 -14.50
C VAL A 284 6.75 -6.08 -13.06
N ASP A 285 7.13 -5.14 -12.21
CA ASP A 285 7.19 -5.31 -10.77
C ASP A 285 5.79 -5.51 -10.19
N ALA A 286 5.73 -6.27 -9.11
CA ALA A 286 4.52 -6.58 -8.37
C ALA A 286 4.81 -6.64 -6.87
N TRP A 287 3.76 -6.52 -6.05
CA TRP A 287 3.87 -6.62 -4.59
C TRP A 287 4.10 -8.03 -4.08
N VAL A 288 3.53 -9.03 -4.77
CA VAL A 288 3.66 -10.47 -4.51
C VAL A 288 3.71 -11.15 -5.90
N ASN A 289 2.91 -12.18 -6.19
CA ASN A 289 2.91 -12.87 -7.48
C ASN A 289 2.47 -11.98 -8.67
N GLY A 290 1.62 -10.99 -8.41
CA GLY A 290 1.21 -9.99 -9.40
C GLY A 290 0.51 -10.55 -10.64
N ALA A 291 -0.23 -11.65 -10.52
CA ALA A 291 -0.87 -12.32 -11.65
C ALA A 291 -1.79 -11.37 -12.45
N VAL A 292 -2.57 -10.55 -11.75
CA VAL A 292 -3.36 -9.48 -12.36
C VAL A 292 -2.50 -8.24 -12.55
N ASP A 293 -2.08 -7.63 -11.45
CA ASP A 293 -1.26 -6.41 -11.43
C ASP A 293 0.21 -6.77 -11.10
N ALA A 294 1.15 -6.76 -12.05
CA ALA A 294 1.10 -6.24 -13.42
C ALA A 294 1.02 -7.30 -14.54
N THR A 295 1.14 -8.59 -14.18
CA THR A 295 1.57 -9.64 -15.11
C THR A 295 0.57 -9.89 -16.23
N SER A 296 -0.72 -9.68 -15.98
CA SER A 296 -1.75 -9.77 -17.03
C SER A 296 -1.50 -8.75 -18.16
N GLY A 297 -1.19 -7.50 -17.82
CA GLY A 297 -0.82 -6.46 -18.77
C GLY A 297 0.52 -6.74 -19.45
N THR A 298 1.49 -7.30 -18.71
CA THR A 298 2.78 -7.72 -19.27
C THR A 298 2.56 -8.79 -20.34
N THR A 299 1.68 -9.75 -20.08
CA THR A 299 1.35 -10.84 -21.01
C THR A 299 0.76 -10.28 -22.30
N VAL A 300 -0.22 -9.37 -22.20
CA VAL A 300 -0.83 -8.71 -23.36
C VAL A 300 0.20 -7.91 -24.16
N MET A 301 1.03 -7.10 -23.49
CA MET A 301 2.07 -6.30 -24.15
C MET A 301 3.07 -7.18 -24.91
N MET A 302 3.48 -8.31 -24.30
CA MET A 302 4.42 -9.24 -24.92
C MET A 302 3.83 -9.93 -26.16
N GLU A 303 2.54 -10.23 -26.16
CA GLU A 303 1.86 -10.84 -27.31
C GLU A 303 1.65 -9.83 -28.45
N ILE A 304 1.30 -8.58 -28.13
CA ILE A 304 1.25 -7.49 -29.12
C ILE A 304 2.63 -7.32 -29.76
N ALA A 305 3.70 -7.30 -28.96
CA ALA A 305 5.06 -7.20 -29.48
C ALA A 305 5.41 -8.38 -30.40
N ARG A 306 5.02 -9.61 -30.06
CA ARG A 306 5.22 -10.79 -30.92
C ARG A 306 4.54 -10.60 -32.28
N ALA A 307 3.25 -10.26 -32.28
CA ALA A 307 2.46 -10.09 -33.49
C ALA A 307 2.99 -8.95 -34.39
N LEU A 308 3.35 -7.80 -33.80
CA LEU A 308 3.95 -6.69 -34.54
C LEU A 308 5.32 -7.06 -35.13
N GLY A 309 6.14 -7.77 -34.36
CA GLY A 309 7.44 -8.27 -34.82
C GLY A 309 7.33 -9.23 -36.00
N GLU A 310 6.34 -10.14 -35.98
CA GLU A 310 6.05 -11.02 -37.11
C GLU A 310 5.61 -10.26 -38.35
N LYS A 311 4.71 -9.27 -38.22
CA LYS A 311 4.30 -8.43 -39.35
C LYS A 311 5.43 -7.57 -39.89
N HIS A 312 6.27 -7.01 -39.02
CA HIS A 312 7.41 -6.20 -39.46
C HIS A 312 8.40 -7.01 -40.32
N LYS A 313 8.57 -8.31 -40.03
CA LYS A 313 9.42 -9.21 -40.84
C LYS A 313 8.85 -9.48 -42.24
N THR A 314 7.54 -9.38 -42.43
CA THR A 314 6.87 -9.66 -43.72
C THR A 314 6.68 -8.42 -44.61
N GLY A 315 7.01 -7.23 -44.11
CA GLY A 315 6.74 -5.95 -44.79
C GLY A 315 5.28 -5.52 -44.71
#